data_AF-A0A5E4R1U9-F1
#
_entry.id   AF-A0A5E4R1U9-F1
#
_cell.length_a   1.000
_cell.length_b   1.000
_cell.length_c   1.000
_cell.angle_alpha   90.00
_cell.angle_beta   90.00
_cell.angle_gamma   90.00
#
_symmetry.space_group_name_H-M   'P 1'
#
loop_
_entity.id
_entity.type
_entity.pdbx_description
1 polymer ?
#
loop_
_entity_poly.entity_id
_entity_poly.type
_entity_poly.pdbx_seq_one_letter_code
_entity_poly.pdbx_strand_id
1 'polypeptide(L)'
;MDYRNSQALQSAAGAGSQGKDPLAPGLSASRNMYQHPAVTGYNTQDTRSPTHPVAGRQNQMYASGMYGYPVSGGVALTAMSSPSPTATLPPYPVHPDVKFKKLPFYDVLAEILKPSTLMPVQPGRMQESAYNFHLTPQQATQIASGKDIVGSSNKLDYVIQAQLRFCLLETSCEQEDYFPPSVNVKVNNKMCPLPNPIPTNKPTPEPKRPPRPVNISSLVKLSPTVANTINVTWGSDFTRAYVVSVFMVKKLTSSELLQRLKNKGTKNPDYTRSLIKEKLSEDYDNEIATTSLRVSLMCPLGKMRMSCPCRPANCPHLQCFDASLFLQMNERKPTWLCPVCDRPAPYDSLVVDGYFQEVLTSARLASDCNEIQLHA
;
A
#
# COMPACT_ATOMS: atom_id res chain seq x y z
N MET A 1 -0.72 -67.63 13.89
CA MET A 1 -1.13 -67.67 15.30
C MET A 1 -2.09 -66.52 15.52
N ASP A 2 -3.36 -66.89 15.69
CA ASP A 2 -4.55 -66.19 16.23
C ASP A 2 -4.85 -64.76 15.70
N TYR A 3 -5.86 -64.43 14.88
CA TYR A 3 -7.26 -64.88 14.67
C TYR A 3 -8.21 -64.77 15.88
N ARG A 4 -9.06 -63.72 15.89
CA ARG A 4 -10.56 -63.74 15.98
C ARG A 4 -11.11 -62.32 16.27
N ASN A 5 -11.96 -61.77 15.38
CA ASN A 5 -13.44 -61.80 15.38
C ASN A 5 -14.07 -60.95 16.50
N SER A 6 -15.21 -60.28 16.38
CA SER A 6 -16.09 -59.80 15.32
C SER A 6 -17.32 -59.18 16.03
N GLN A 7 -17.97 -58.22 15.38
CA GLN A 7 -19.43 -58.04 15.24
C GLN A 7 -19.96 -56.64 15.54
N ALA A 8 -20.53 -56.09 14.47
CA ALA A 8 -21.56 -55.06 14.46
C ALA A 8 -22.93 -55.67 14.80
N LEU A 9 -23.87 -54.84 15.28
CA LEU A 9 -25.28 -54.97 14.95
C LEU A 9 -26.00 -53.63 15.12
N GLN A 10 -26.70 -53.27 14.04
CA GLN A 10 -27.64 -52.15 13.88
C GLN A 10 -29.05 -52.54 14.33
N SER A 11 -29.94 -51.53 14.30
CA SER A 11 -31.40 -51.52 14.22
C SER A 11 -32.13 -51.24 15.54
N ALA A 12 -33.27 -50.55 15.59
CA ALA A 12 -33.93 -49.58 14.71
C ALA A 12 -35.12 -49.00 15.50
N ALA A 13 -35.46 -47.74 15.22
CA ALA A 13 -36.76 -47.06 15.25
C ALA A 13 -37.90 -47.50 16.22
N GLY A 14 -38.51 -46.49 16.86
CA GLY A 14 -39.88 -46.56 17.37
C GLY A 14 -40.31 -45.29 18.11
N ALA A 15 -41.27 -44.56 17.53
CA ALA A 15 -41.69 -43.21 17.88
C ALA A 15 -42.74 -43.12 19.01
N GLY A 16 -42.87 -41.92 19.61
CA GLY A 16 -44.20 -41.33 19.89
C GLY A 16 -44.53 -40.88 21.31
N SER A 17 -44.62 -39.54 21.47
CA SER A 17 -45.74 -38.80 22.09
C SER A 17 -45.76 -38.43 23.61
N GLN A 18 -45.60 -37.12 23.83
CA GLN A 18 -46.38 -36.18 24.68
C GLN A 18 -46.14 -36.00 26.20
N GLY A 19 -46.10 -34.71 26.60
CA GLY A 19 -46.32 -34.16 27.95
C GLY A 19 -45.17 -33.29 28.48
N LYS A 20 -45.08 -31.99 28.12
CA LYS A 20 -45.45 -30.79 28.91
C LYS A 20 -44.82 -30.70 30.31
N ASP A 21 -43.93 -29.71 30.54
CA ASP A 21 -44.19 -28.45 31.31
C ASP A 21 -42.89 -27.64 31.60
N PRO A 22 -42.93 -26.37 32.09
CA PRO A 22 -42.29 -25.23 31.40
C PRO A 22 -41.23 -24.48 32.23
N LEU A 23 -40.51 -23.55 31.58
CA LEU A 23 -40.13 -22.19 32.06
C LEU A 23 -39.04 -21.59 31.15
N ALA A 24 -39.42 -20.66 30.27
CA ALA A 24 -38.52 -19.76 29.56
C ALA A 24 -39.20 -18.38 29.40
N PRO A 25 -38.56 -17.26 29.76
CA PRO A 25 -39.05 -15.93 29.40
C PRO A 25 -38.51 -15.49 28.03
N GLY A 26 -39.35 -14.75 27.31
CA GLY A 26 -39.22 -14.43 25.90
C GLY A 26 -38.39 -13.20 25.53
N LEU A 27 -38.35 -13.04 24.21
CA LEU A 27 -37.53 -12.21 23.35
C LEU A 27 -37.64 -10.69 23.59
N SER A 28 -36.54 -9.98 23.32
CA SER A 28 -36.59 -8.68 22.64
C SER A 28 -35.47 -8.58 21.59
N ALA A 29 -35.88 -8.44 20.34
CA ALA A 29 -35.00 -8.15 19.22
C ALA A 29 -34.78 -6.62 19.18
N SER A 30 -33.52 -6.18 19.30
CA SER A 30 -33.14 -4.80 19.04
C SER A 30 -32.11 -4.76 17.92
N ARG A 31 -32.59 -4.39 16.74
CA ARG A 31 -31.85 -4.11 15.51
C ARG A 31 -31.92 -2.60 15.33
N ASN A 32 -30.78 -1.91 15.28
CA ASN A 32 -30.54 -0.53 14.79
C ASN A 32 -29.15 -0.08 15.32
N MET A 33 -28.32 0.76 14.68
CA MET A 33 -28.37 1.59 13.47
C MET A 33 -26.95 2.13 13.27
N TYR A 34 -26.36 2.03 12.07
CA TYR A 34 -25.47 3.05 11.51
C TYR A 34 -25.43 2.86 9.99
N GLN A 35 -26.37 3.54 9.33
CA GLN A 35 -26.46 3.63 7.88
C GLN A 35 -26.05 5.07 7.49
N HIS A 36 -25.07 5.19 6.60
CA HIS A 36 -24.60 6.46 6.06
C HIS A 36 -25.73 7.16 5.26
N PRO A 37 -25.91 8.48 5.39
CA PRO A 37 -26.89 9.18 4.56
C PRO A 37 -26.37 9.33 3.12
N ALA A 38 -27.10 8.71 2.19
CA ALA A 38 -27.13 9.07 0.79
C ALA A 38 -27.96 10.36 0.63
N VAL A 39 -27.43 11.35 -0.09
CA VAL A 39 -28.13 12.59 -0.43
C VAL A 39 -28.58 12.49 -1.89
N THR A 40 -29.88 12.30 -2.11
CA THR A 40 -30.54 12.61 -3.39
C THR A 40 -31.98 13.05 -3.18
N GLY A 41 -32.28 14.26 -3.65
CA GLY A 41 -33.50 14.58 -4.39
C GLY A 41 -34.77 14.89 -3.59
N TYR A 42 -35.16 16.16 -3.59
CA TYR A 42 -36.57 16.54 -3.64
C TYR A 42 -36.86 17.21 -4.98
N ASN A 43 -37.93 16.73 -5.61
CA ASN A 43 -38.49 17.18 -6.87
C ASN A 43 -39.90 17.68 -6.56
N THR A 44 -40.29 18.84 -7.09
CA THR A 44 -41.70 19.23 -7.24
C THR A 44 -41.86 19.84 -8.63
N GLN A 45 -42.77 19.23 -9.39
CA GLN A 45 -43.19 19.60 -10.73
C GLN A 45 -43.83 20.99 -10.75
N ASP A 46 -43.59 21.77 -11.81
CA ASP A 46 -44.71 22.37 -12.53
C ASP A 46 -44.37 22.74 -13.98
N THR A 47 -45.36 22.51 -14.84
CA THR A 47 -45.33 22.53 -16.31
C THR A 47 -45.40 23.92 -16.94
N ARG A 48 -44.66 24.15 -18.05
CA ARG A 48 -45.14 24.74 -19.32
C ARG A 48 -43.98 25.05 -20.29
N SER A 49 -43.99 24.43 -21.46
CA SER A 49 -43.27 24.87 -22.67
C SER A 49 -43.99 26.08 -23.31
N PRO A 50 -43.36 26.91 -24.18
CA PRO A 50 -43.13 26.49 -25.58
C PRO A 50 -41.90 27.11 -26.33
N THR A 51 -41.53 26.40 -27.42
CA THR A 51 -41.03 26.87 -28.75
C THR A 51 -39.61 27.47 -28.96
N HIS A 52 -38.91 26.83 -29.93
CA HIS A 52 -37.70 27.16 -30.72
C HIS A 52 -37.72 28.54 -31.46
N PRO A 53 -36.74 28.97 -32.32
CA PRO A 53 -35.45 28.37 -32.77
C PRO A 53 -34.20 29.31 -32.92
N VAL A 54 -33.01 28.68 -33.02
CA VAL A 54 -31.91 28.76 -34.04
C VAL A 54 -31.29 30.11 -34.53
N ALA A 55 -29.95 30.05 -34.64
CA ALA A 55 -29.00 30.70 -35.58
C ALA A 55 -28.24 31.99 -35.20
N GLY A 56 -26.90 31.83 -35.08
CA GLY A 56 -25.97 32.29 -36.13
C GLY A 56 -25.27 33.66 -35.97
N ARG A 57 -23.96 33.66 -36.30
CA ARG A 57 -23.14 34.79 -36.83
C ARG A 57 -22.80 35.93 -35.84
N GLN A 58 -21.71 36.70 -35.93
CA GLN A 58 -20.44 36.76 -36.69
C GLN A 58 -19.69 38.02 -36.17
N ASN A 59 -18.39 38.13 -36.47
CA ASN A 59 -17.58 39.37 -36.57
C ASN A 59 -17.21 40.16 -35.29
N GLN A 60 -16.20 41.05 -35.28
CA GLN A 60 -14.88 41.22 -35.91
C GLN A 60 -14.36 42.58 -35.37
N MET A 61 -13.06 42.66 -35.05
CA MET A 61 -12.17 43.84 -35.08
C MET A 61 -12.55 45.19 -34.44
N TYR A 62 -11.61 45.73 -33.65
CA TYR A 62 -11.12 47.11 -33.81
C TYR A 62 -9.62 47.20 -33.49
N ALA A 63 -8.93 48.09 -34.21
CA ALA A 63 -7.49 48.34 -34.18
C ALA A 63 -7.16 49.76 -33.70
N SER A 64 -6.01 49.92 -33.04
CA SER A 64 -5.15 51.13 -32.91
C SER A 64 -4.03 50.79 -31.91
N GLY A 65 -2.78 51.23 -31.98
CA GLY A 65 -2.06 52.17 -32.83
C GLY A 65 -0.63 52.30 -32.26
N MET A 66 0.32 52.56 -33.16
CA MET A 66 1.79 52.56 -33.03
C MET A 66 2.44 53.46 -31.95
N TYR A 67 3.63 53.04 -31.47
CA TYR A 67 4.84 53.88 -31.33
C TYR A 67 6.13 53.02 -31.50
N GLY A 68 7.06 53.43 -32.40
CA GLY A 68 8.45 52.89 -32.58
C GLY A 68 9.44 53.56 -31.60
N TYR A 69 10.71 53.19 -31.38
CA TYR A 69 11.89 52.63 -32.11
C TYR A 69 12.95 52.22 -31.01
N PRO A 70 14.21 51.78 -31.26
CA PRO A 70 14.87 51.17 -32.42
C PRO A 70 15.64 49.86 -32.11
N VAL A 71 16.25 49.31 -33.16
CA VAL A 71 16.99 48.05 -33.33
C VAL A 71 18.41 48.07 -32.72
N SER A 72 18.86 46.95 -32.11
CA SER A 72 20.28 46.55 -32.11
C SER A 72 20.46 45.03 -31.88
N GLY A 73 21.43 44.42 -32.60
CA GLY A 73 22.07 43.16 -32.22
C GLY A 73 21.48 41.86 -32.76
N GLY A 74 21.80 41.53 -34.03
CA GLY A 74 21.64 40.18 -34.54
C GLY A 74 22.62 39.21 -33.88
N VAL A 75 22.10 38.27 -33.09
CA VAL A 75 22.81 37.04 -32.71
C VAL A 75 22.01 35.89 -33.29
N ALA A 76 22.53 35.28 -34.35
CA ALA A 76 21.96 34.05 -34.89
C ALA A 76 22.08 32.96 -33.83
N LEU A 77 20.96 32.60 -33.20
CA LEU A 77 20.87 31.43 -32.34
C LEU A 77 21.06 30.20 -33.24
N THR A 78 22.23 29.60 -33.21
CA THR A 78 22.46 28.26 -33.75
C THR A 78 21.43 27.31 -33.15
N ALA A 79 20.53 26.80 -33.99
CA ALA A 79 19.58 25.77 -33.61
C ALA A 79 20.35 24.57 -33.05
N MET A 80 20.06 24.21 -31.79
CA MET A 80 20.58 22.97 -31.22
C MET A 80 20.04 21.80 -32.05
N SER A 81 20.95 20.98 -32.55
CA SER A 81 20.63 19.79 -33.33
C SER A 81 19.65 18.91 -32.54
N SER A 82 18.48 18.65 -33.10
CA SER A 82 17.56 17.65 -32.58
C SER A 82 18.28 16.29 -32.56
N PRO A 83 18.21 15.50 -31.46
CA PRO A 83 18.87 14.21 -31.42
C PRO A 83 18.32 13.34 -32.56
N SER A 84 19.23 12.85 -33.40
CA SER A 84 18.90 11.93 -34.50
C SER A 84 18.26 10.66 -33.93
N PRO A 85 17.25 10.06 -34.59
CA PRO A 85 16.54 8.86 -34.13
C PRO A 85 17.38 7.57 -34.20
N THR A 86 18.71 7.68 -34.28
CA THR A 86 19.65 6.60 -34.60
C THR A 86 20.74 6.40 -33.55
N ALA A 87 20.67 7.10 -32.40
CA ALA A 87 21.51 6.74 -31.26
C ALA A 87 21.08 5.36 -30.73
N THR A 88 21.86 4.33 -31.02
CA THR A 88 21.75 3.02 -30.37
C THR A 88 21.90 3.26 -28.87
N LEU A 89 20.82 3.05 -28.11
CA LEU A 89 20.88 3.06 -26.65
C LEU A 89 22.03 2.14 -26.22
N PRO A 90 22.87 2.54 -25.25
CA PRO A 90 23.93 1.68 -24.75
C PRO A 90 23.31 0.33 -24.35
N PRO A 91 24.01 -0.80 -24.62
CA PRO A 91 23.44 -2.12 -24.38
C PRO A 91 23.10 -2.25 -22.90
N TYR A 92 21.80 -2.32 -22.59
CA TYR A 92 21.36 -2.54 -21.23
C TYR A 92 21.74 -3.97 -20.81
N PRO A 93 22.24 -4.17 -19.58
CA PRO A 93 22.47 -5.51 -19.08
C PRO A 93 21.14 -6.27 -19.01
N VAL A 94 21.14 -7.53 -19.47
CA VAL A 94 19.95 -8.40 -19.41
C VAL A 94 19.50 -8.59 -17.96
N HIS A 95 20.46 -8.78 -17.06
CA HIS A 95 20.24 -8.90 -15.62
C HIS A 95 21.01 -7.79 -14.88
N PRO A 96 20.37 -6.62 -14.66
CA PRO A 96 21.01 -5.53 -13.93
C PRO A 96 21.08 -5.84 -12.43
N ASP A 97 22.08 -5.28 -11.74
CA ASP A 97 22.24 -5.38 -10.28
C ASP A 97 21.29 -4.43 -9.51
N VAL A 98 20.05 -4.32 -9.97
CA VAL A 98 19.01 -3.51 -9.32
C VAL A 98 18.52 -4.22 -8.06
N LYS A 99 18.39 -3.47 -6.97
CA LYS A 99 17.85 -3.97 -5.70
C LYS A 99 16.48 -3.36 -5.46
N PHE A 100 15.46 -4.20 -5.27
CA PHE A 100 14.14 -3.72 -4.89
C PHE A 100 14.12 -3.37 -3.40
N LYS A 101 13.49 -2.24 -3.08
CA LYS A 101 13.18 -1.87 -1.70
C LYS A 101 12.29 -2.94 -1.07
N LYS A 102 12.62 -3.30 0.17
CA LYS A 102 11.89 -4.32 0.93
C LYS A 102 10.48 -3.83 1.25
N LEU A 103 9.51 -4.74 1.15
CA LEU A 103 8.13 -4.47 1.50
C LEU A 103 7.84 -5.05 2.88
N PRO A 104 7.40 -4.26 3.89
CA PRO A 104 7.29 -4.75 5.25
C PRO A 104 6.39 -5.97 5.41
N PHE A 105 5.29 -6.06 4.65
CA PHE A 105 4.33 -7.16 4.71
C PHE A 105 4.73 -8.40 3.88
N TYR A 106 5.96 -8.47 3.36
CA TYR A 106 6.39 -9.58 2.53
C TYR A 106 7.83 -9.99 2.87
N ASP A 107 8.00 -11.19 3.41
CA ASP A 107 9.32 -11.81 3.49
C ASP A 107 9.68 -12.41 2.13
N VAL A 108 10.83 -12.04 1.59
CA VAL A 108 11.35 -12.68 0.38
C VAL A 108 11.96 -14.02 0.75
N LEU A 109 11.40 -15.10 0.20
CA LEU A 109 11.87 -16.47 0.40
C LEU A 109 12.83 -16.91 -0.70
N ALA A 110 12.57 -16.50 -1.94
CA ALA A 110 13.42 -16.78 -3.09
C ALA A 110 13.22 -15.76 -4.20
N GLU A 111 14.25 -15.58 -5.01
CA GLU A 111 14.16 -14.92 -6.32
C GLU A 111 13.89 -16.00 -7.38
N ILE A 112 12.69 -15.99 -7.96
CA ILE A 112 12.27 -16.97 -8.98
C ILE A 112 12.71 -16.51 -10.38
N LEU A 113 12.51 -15.22 -10.67
CA LEU A 113 13.01 -14.55 -11.87
C LEU A 113 13.89 -13.40 -11.40
N LYS A 114 15.17 -13.43 -11.77
CA LYS A 114 16.11 -12.35 -11.45
C LYS A 114 15.64 -11.01 -12.02
N PRO A 115 16.02 -9.87 -11.42
CA PRO A 115 15.90 -8.56 -12.07
C PRO A 115 16.32 -8.66 -13.53
N SER A 116 15.37 -8.40 -14.44
CA SER A 116 15.55 -8.53 -15.88
C SER A 116 15.10 -7.26 -16.58
N THR A 117 15.94 -6.72 -17.44
CA THR A 117 15.66 -5.45 -18.13
C THR A 117 14.56 -5.61 -19.17
N LEU A 118 13.57 -4.71 -19.14
CA LEU A 118 12.61 -4.50 -20.22
C LEU A 118 13.31 -3.74 -21.37
N MET A 119 14.00 -4.48 -22.24
CA MET A 119 14.75 -3.90 -23.36
C MET A 119 13.80 -3.48 -24.49
N PRO A 120 13.79 -2.21 -24.92
CA PRO A 120 13.09 -1.83 -26.14
C PRO A 120 13.86 -2.39 -27.34
N VAL A 121 13.24 -3.29 -28.11
CA VAL A 121 13.88 -3.98 -29.25
C VAL A 121 13.43 -3.39 -30.58
N GLN A 122 12.23 -2.81 -30.61
CA GLN A 122 11.63 -2.27 -31.83
C GLN A 122 11.69 -0.74 -31.84
N PRO A 123 11.68 -0.08 -33.02
CA PRO A 123 11.62 1.38 -33.10
C PRO A 123 10.24 1.95 -32.69
N GLY A 124 9.21 1.10 -32.57
CA GLY A 124 7.86 1.50 -32.19
C GLY A 124 7.74 1.95 -30.72
N ARG A 125 6.71 2.75 -30.41
CA ARG A 125 6.44 3.17 -29.03
C ARG A 125 6.07 1.98 -28.13
N MET A 126 5.22 1.09 -28.62
CA MET A 126 4.84 -0.12 -27.88
C MET A 126 5.91 -1.19 -28.04
N GLN A 127 6.34 -1.74 -26.92
CA GLN A 127 7.33 -2.80 -26.82
C GLN A 127 6.70 -4.05 -26.24
N GLU A 128 7.31 -5.19 -26.54
CA GLU A 128 6.94 -6.48 -25.98
C GLU A 128 8.19 -7.27 -25.61
N SER A 129 8.14 -7.98 -24.48
CA SER A 129 9.19 -8.90 -24.05
C SER A 129 8.58 -10.09 -23.32
N ALA A 130 9.21 -11.25 -23.50
CA ALA A 130 8.81 -12.49 -22.86
C ALA A 130 9.90 -12.98 -21.90
N TYR A 131 9.49 -13.37 -20.69
CA TYR A 131 10.35 -13.89 -19.65
C TYR A 131 9.86 -15.27 -19.24
N ASN A 132 10.78 -16.19 -19.00
CA ASN A 132 10.44 -17.55 -18.59
C ASN A 132 11.09 -17.88 -17.26
N PHE A 133 10.38 -18.63 -16.42
CA PHE A 133 10.93 -19.17 -15.19
C PHE A 133 10.36 -20.57 -14.90
N HIS A 134 11.09 -21.33 -14.09
CA HIS A 134 10.67 -22.63 -13.60
C HIS A 134 10.60 -22.58 -12.07
N LEU A 135 9.67 -23.33 -11.49
CA LEU A 135 9.65 -23.54 -10.05
C LEU A 135 10.44 -24.79 -9.71
N THR A 136 11.19 -24.77 -8.62
CA THR A 136 11.68 -26.02 -8.03
C THR A 136 10.50 -26.82 -7.45
N PRO A 137 10.63 -28.14 -7.26
CA PRO A 137 9.58 -28.93 -6.60
C PRO A 137 9.16 -28.34 -5.25
N GLN A 138 10.13 -27.89 -4.45
CA GLN A 138 9.88 -27.27 -3.15
C GLN A 138 9.08 -25.96 -3.28
N GLN A 139 9.45 -25.07 -4.21
CA GLN A 139 8.73 -23.82 -4.44
C GLN A 139 7.28 -24.08 -4.89
N ALA A 140 7.09 -25.02 -5.83
CA ALA A 140 5.76 -25.39 -6.31
C ALA A 140 4.87 -25.93 -5.19
N THR A 141 5.39 -26.84 -4.36
CA THR A 141 4.67 -27.38 -3.19
C THR A 141 4.33 -26.28 -2.19
N GLN A 142 5.28 -25.41 -1.83
CA GLN A 142 5.08 -24.35 -0.85
C GLN A 142 4.04 -23.31 -1.30
N ILE A 143 4.02 -22.92 -2.58
CA ILE A 143 2.97 -22.03 -3.12
C ILE A 143 1.62 -22.75 -3.15
N ALA A 144 1.58 -24.04 -3.52
CA ALA A 144 0.35 -24.82 -3.57
C ALA A 144 -0.29 -25.02 -2.19
N SER A 145 0.53 -25.34 -1.18
CA SER A 145 0.09 -25.53 0.21
C SER A 145 -0.09 -24.22 0.97
N GLY A 146 0.50 -23.12 0.49
CA GLY A 146 0.45 -21.81 1.12
C GLY A 146 -0.85 -21.03 0.88
N LYS A 147 -1.94 -21.71 0.48
CA LYS A 147 -3.28 -21.11 0.41
C LYS A 147 -3.92 -21.16 1.79
N ASP A 148 -4.33 -20.02 2.31
CA ASP A 148 -4.99 -19.93 3.60
C ASP A 148 -6.10 -18.87 3.58
N ILE A 149 -6.95 -18.86 4.59
CA ILE A 149 -7.93 -17.80 4.80
C ILE A 149 -7.19 -16.62 5.43
N VAL A 150 -6.96 -15.55 4.66
CA VAL A 150 -6.16 -14.40 5.12
C VAL A 150 -7.04 -13.19 5.39
N GLY A 151 -6.92 -12.65 6.61
CA GLY A 151 -7.59 -11.43 7.05
C GLY A 151 -9.07 -11.61 7.41
N SER A 152 -9.77 -10.49 7.65
CA SER A 152 -11.15 -10.49 8.14
C SER A 152 -12.21 -10.85 7.06
N SER A 153 -11.80 -11.07 5.82
CA SER A 153 -12.71 -11.20 4.68
C SER A 153 -13.15 -12.63 4.35
N ASN A 154 -12.75 -13.63 5.15
CA ASN A 154 -13.02 -15.07 4.91
C ASN A 154 -12.70 -15.55 3.49
N LYS A 155 -11.83 -14.82 2.77
CA LYS A 155 -11.45 -15.14 1.39
C LYS A 155 -10.16 -15.93 1.42
N LEU A 156 -10.14 -17.05 0.70
CA LEU A 156 -8.92 -17.81 0.45
C LEU A 156 -7.94 -16.93 -0.34
N ASP A 157 -6.76 -16.69 0.22
CA ASP A 157 -5.66 -15.96 -0.41
C ASP A 157 -4.36 -16.77 -0.26
N TYR A 158 -3.37 -16.44 -1.06
CA TYR A 158 -2.06 -17.08 -0.97
C TYR A 158 -1.26 -16.39 0.14
N VAL A 159 -0.90 -17.10 1.22
CA VAL A 159 0.09 -16.63 2.21
C VAL A 159 1.49 -16.72 1.59
N ILE A 160 1.78 -17.82 0.90
CA ILE A 160 3.01 -17.97 0.11
C ILE A 160 2.69 -17.67 -1.36
N GLN A 161 3.32 -16.63 -1.91
CA GLN A 161 2.94 -16.06 -3.21
C GLN A 161 4.12 -16.04 -4.18
N ALA A 162 3.82 -16.20 -5.47
CA ALA A 162 4.65 -15.67 -6.55
C ALA A 162 4.24 -14.20 -6.79
N GLN A 163 5.18 -13.29 -6.58
CA GLN A 163 4.98 -11.84 -6.61
C GLN A 163 5.80 -11.21 -7.72
N LEU A 164 5.12 -10.65 -8.72
CA LEU A 164 5.69 -9.88 -9.82
C LEU A 164 5.91 -8.43 -9.37
N ARG A 165 7.11 -7.90 -9.61
CA ARG A 165 7.48 -6.52 -9.32
C ARG A 165 8.11 -5.86 -10.54
N PHE A 166 7.89 -4.56 -10.67
CA PHE A 166 8.51 -3.70 -11.66
C PHE A 166 9.20 -2.53 -10.97
N CYS A 167 10.29 -2.03 -11.54
CA CYS A 167 10.91 -0.79 -11.09
C CYS A 167 11.64 -0.08 -12.23
N LEU A 168 12.25 1.06 -11.94
CA LEU A 168 13.20 1.72 -12.84
C LEU A 168 14.51 0.93 -12.89
N LEU A 169 15.21 1.01 -14.03
CA LEU A 169 16.58 0.52 -14.16
C LEU A 169 17.54 1.56 -13.59
N GLU A 170 17.67 1.55 -12.27
CA GLU A 170 18.59 2.42 -11.52
C GLU A 170 19.30 1.59 -10.44
N THR A 171 20.62 1.62 -10.44
CA THR A 171 21.47 0.79 -9.56
C THR A 171 22.14 1.59 -8.45
N SER A 172 21.97 2.91 -8.41
CA SER A 172 22.55 3.80 -7.40
C SER A 172 21.88 3.67 -6.02
N CYS A 173 20.65 3.17 -5.97
CA CYS A 173 19.89 2.99 -4.74
C CYS A 173 18.87 1.85 -4.85
N GLU A 174 18.27 1.47 -3.71
CA GLU A 174 17.13 0.56 -3.70
C GLU A 174 15.92 1.19 -4.39
N GLN A 175 15.27 0.41 -5.25
CA GLN A 175 14.19 0.85 -6.10
C GLN A 175 12.82 0.55 -5.51
N GLU A 176 11.93 1.55 -5.50
CA GLU A 176 10.52 1.32 -5.22
C GLU A 176 9.82 0.63 -6.40
N ASP A 177 8.67 0.02 -6.14
CA ASP A 177 7.85 -0.50 -7.24
C ASP A 177 7.49 0.66 -8.19
N TYR A 178 7.61 0.44 -9.49
CA TYR A 178 7.27 1.44 -10.49
C TYR A 178 6.83 0.74 -11.77
N PHE A 179 5.58 0.98 -12.17
CA PHE A 179 5.04 0.40 -13.40
C PHE A 179 5.52 1.18 -14.63
N PRO A 180 5.97 0.48 -15.69
CA PRO A 180 6.21 1.12 -16.98
C PRO A 180 4.92 1.77 -17.56
N PRO A 181 5.06 2.79 -18.41
CA PRO A 181 3.93 3.42 -19.12
C PRO A 181 3.12 2.37 -19.89
N SER A 182 1.79 2.51 -19.90
CA SER A 182 0.88 1.62 -20.64
C SER A 182 1.11 0.12 -20.44
N VAL A 183 1.65 -0.30 -19.28
CA VAL A 183 2.02 -1.70 -19.05
C VAL A 183 0.81 -2.64 -19.05
N ASN A 184 0.96 -3.77 -19.73
CA ASN A 184 0.06 -4.91 -19.69
C ASN A 184 0.87 -6.20 -19.50
N VAL A 185 0.31 -7.15 -18.77
CA VAL A 185 1.01 -8.40 -18.41
C VAL A 185 0.10 -9.58 -18.71
N LYS A 186 0.65 -10.59 -19.38
CA LYS A 186 0.05 -11.92 -19.47
C LYS A 186 0.95 -12.94 -18.80
N VAL A 187 0.39 -13.82 -17.99
CA VAL A 187 1.09 -14.95 -17.38
C VAL A 187 0.45 -16.22 -17.92
N ASN A 188 1.23 -17.06 -18.61
CA ASN A 188 0.75 -18.27 -19.27
C ASN A 188 -0.46 -18.01 -20.18
N ASN A 189 -0.36 -16.99 -21.04
CA ASN A 189 -1.41 -16.53 -21.96
C ASN A 189 -2.69 -15.97 -21.30
N LYS A 190 -2.76 -15.91 -19.97
CA LYS A 190 -3.87 -15.32 -19.22
C LYS A 190 -3.56 -13.88 -18.84
N MET A 191 -4.52 -12.98 -19.03
CA MET A 191 -4.40 -11.58 -18.64
C MET A 191 -4.19 -11.46 -17.13
N CYS A 192 -3.11 -10.79 -16.72
CA CYS A 192 -2.84 -10.51 -15.32
C CYS A 192 -3.53 -9.21 -14.89
N PRO A 193 -4.42 -9.24 -13.89
CA PRO A 193 -5.04 -8.02 -13.39
C PRO A 193 -3.99 -7.14 -12.70
N LEU A 194 -3.85 -5.91 -13.16
CA LEU A 194 -2.99 -4.90 -12.55
C LEU A 194 -3.80 -3.95 -11.67
N PRO A 195 -3.19 -3.29 -10.67
CA PRO A 195 -3.90 -2.30 -9.86
C PRO A 195 -4.56 -1.23 -10.70
N ASN A 196 -5.80 -0.86 -10.37
CA ASN A 196 -6.55 0.16 -11.10
C ASN A 196 -5.78 1.48 -11.11
N PRO A 197 -5.82 2.24 -12.23
CA PRO A 197 -5.17 3.54 -12.28
C PRO A 197 -5.77 4.51 -11.26
N ILE A 198 -4.95 5.42 -10.76
CA ILE A 198 -5.33 6.43 -9.79
C ILE A 198 -6.25 7.45 -10.50
N PRO A 199 -7.48 7.68 -10.01
CA PRO A 199 -8.35 8.73 -10.55
C PRO A 199 -7.66 10.09 -10.46
N THR A 200 -7.63 10.85 -11.55
CA THR A 200 -7.02 12.18 -11.61
C THR A 200 -7.91 13.16 -12.35
N ASN A 201 -8.14 14.33 -11.75
CA ASN A 201 -8.80 15.47 -12.40
C ASN A 201 -7.80 16.34 -13.19
N LYS A 202 -6.50 16.07 -13.07
CA LYS A 202 -5.47 16.75 -13.86
C LYS A 202 -5.39 16.08 -15.24
N PRO A 203 -5.31 16.84 -16.34
CA PRO A 203 -5.07 16.30 -17.67
C PRO A 203 -3.63 15.78 -17.76
N THR A 204 -3.37 14.62 -17.15
CA THR A 204 -2.15 13.85 -17.41
C THR A 204 -2.38 12.98 -18.63
N PRO A 205 -1.44 12.95 -19.59
CA PRO A 205 -1.59 12.20 -20.83
C PRO A 205 -1.70 10.68 -20.63
N GLU A 206 -1.27 10.15 -19.47
CA GLU A 206 -1.42 8.72 -19.15
C GLU A 206 -1.87 8.45 -17.70
N PRO A 207 -2.74 7.45 -17.50
CA PRO A 207 -3.24 7.09 -16.18
C PRO A 207 -2.16 6.33 -15.38
N LYS A 208 -1.69 6.91 -14.27
CA LYS A 208 -0.69 6.29 -13.38
C LYS A 208 -1.33 5.23 -12.50
N ARG A 209 -0.69 4.07 -12.38
CA ARG A 209 -1.08 3.00 -11.45
C ARG A 209 -0.36 3.18 -10.11
N PRO A 210 -0.98 2.79 -8.98
CA PRO A 210 -0.29 2.82 -7.69
C PRO A 210 0.91 1.85 -7.73
N PRO A 211 2.11 2.29 -7.31
CA PRO A 211 3.33 1.48 -7.33
C PRO A 211 3.24 0.36 -6.30
N ARG A 212 2.82 -0.84 -6.72
CA ARG A 212 2.60 -1.97 -5.82
C ARG A 212 2.97 -3.29 -6.50
N PRO A 213 3.43 -4.29 -5.72
CA PRO A 213 3.65 -5.62 -6.24
C PRO A 213 2.34 -6.26 -6.74
N VAL A 214 2.47 -7.25 -7.63
CA VAL A 214 1.33 -7.98 -8.21
C VAL A 214 1.43 -9.46 -7.83
N ASN A 215 0.42 -9.97 -7.13
CA ASN A 215 0.32 -11.41 -6.85
C ASN A 215 -0.11 -12.14 -8.13
N ILE A 216 0.77 -12.96 -8.69
CA ILE A 216 0.51 -13.76 -9.91
C ILE A 216 0.27 -15.24 -9.62
N SER A 217 0.23 -15.65 -8.34
CA SER A 217 0.19 -17.07 -7.92
C SER A 217 -0.92 -17.88 -8.57
N SER A 218 -2.10 -17.28 -8.80
CA SER A 218 -3.24 -17.94 -9.45
C SER A 218 -3.06 -18.19 -10.95
N LEU A 219 -2.09 -17.53 -11.58
CA LEU A 219 -1.78 -17.65 -13.01
C LEU A 219 -0.56 -18.51 -13.28
N VAL A 220 0.23 -18.81 -12.25
CA VAL A 220 1.43 -19.64 -12.32
C VAL A 220 1.03 -21.12 -12.39
N LYS A 221 1.66 -21.85 -13.32
CA LYS A 221 1.64 -23.32 -13.35
C LYS A 221 2.51 -23.82 -12.19
N LEU A 222 1.87 -24.41 -11.19
CA LEU A 222 2.54 -24.98 -10.01
C LEU A 222 3.06 -26.39 -10.30
N SER A 223 3.90 -26.50 -11.33
CA SER A 223 4.56 -27.76 -11.68
C SER A 223 6.05 -27.49 -11.98
N PRO A 224 6.97 -28.30 -11.46
CA PRO A 224 8.39 -28.12 -11.68
C PRO A 224 8.86 -28.56 -13.07
N THR A 225 8.02 -29.27 -13.83
CA THR A 225 8.37 -29.82 -15.15
C THR A 225 7.96 -28.92 -16.31
N VAL A 226 7.29 -27.79 -16.04
CA VAL A 226 6.79 -26.87 -17.06
C VAL A 226 7.26 -25.45 -16.83
N ALA A 227 7.61 -24.76 -17.91
CA ALA A 227 7.93 -23.35 -17.87
C ALA A 227 6.68 -22.50 -17.61
N ASN A 228 6.86 -21.46 -16.82
CA ASN A 228 5.97 -20.33 -16.72
C ASN A 228 6.46 -19.20 -17.62
N THR A 229 5.57 -18.60 -18.40
CA THR A 229 5.90 -17.50 -19.32
C THR A 229 5.18 -16.23 -18.90
N ILE A 230 5.91 -15.12 -18.82
CA ILE A 230 5.41 -13.77 -18.58
C ILE A 230 5.65 -12.95 -19.84
N ASN A 231 4.59 -12.51 -20.49
CA ASN A 231 4.64 -11.53 -21.57
C ASN A 231 4.31 -10.16 -21.00
N VAL A 232 5.23 -9.21 -21.16
CA VAL A 232 5.06 -7.82 -20.75
C VAL A 232 5.01 -6.97 -22.00
N THR A 233 3.96 -6.17 -22.15
CA THR A 233 3.92 -5.08 -23.13
C THR A 233 3.90 -3.75 -22.40
N TRP A 234 4.60 -2.76 -22.93
CA TRP A 234 4.68 -1.42 -22.33
C TRP A 234 4.94 -0.35 -23.38
N GLY A 235 4.62 0.90 -23.05
CA GLY A 235 5.00 2.06 -23.82
C GLY A 235 6.41 2.50 -23.45
N SER A 236 7.33 2.44 -24.40
CA SER A 236 8.66 3.05 -24.28
C SER A 236 8.58 4.53 -24.65
N ASP A 237 9.14 5.38 -23.78
CA ASP A 237 9.46 6.77 -24.11
C ASP A 237 10.95 6.95 -24.50
N PHE A 238 11.72 5.85 -24.51
CA PHE A 238 13.16 5.78 -24.74
C PHE A 238 14.02 6.66 -23.82
N THR A 239 13.43 7.28 -22.79
CA THR A 239 14.13 8.09 -21.78
C THR A 239 14.43 7.32 -20.51
N ARG A 240 13.63 6.28 -20.23
CA ARG A 240 13.75 5.44 -19.04
C ARG A 240 13.75 3.98 -19.42
N ALA A 241 14.60 3.23 -18.74
CA ALA A 241 14.59 1.77 -18.76
C ALA A 241 13.94 1.23 -17.49
N TYR A 242 13.38 0.03 -17.59
CA TYR A 242 12.58 -0.60 -16.55
C TYR A 242 13.06 -2.03 -16.33
N VAL A 243 12.75 -2.56 -15.15
CA VAL A 243 13.13 -3.91 -14.74
C VAL A 243 11.89 -4.66 -14.31
N VAL A 244 11.84 -5.95 -14.62
CA VAL A 244 10.84 -6.91 -14.12
C VAL A 244 11.52 -7.99 -13.29
N SER A 245 10.87 -8.43 -12.22
CA SER A 245 11.36 -9.53 -11.37
C SER A 245 10.19 -10.31 -10.77
N VAL A 246 10.42 -11.58 -10.41
CA VAL A 246 9.44 -12.42 -9.70
C VAL A 246 10.08 -13.00 -8.46
N PHE A 247 9.46 -12.73 -7.32
CA PHE A 247 9.89 -13.24 -6.02
C PHE A 247 8.88 -14.26 -5.49
N MET A 248 9.38 -15.29 -4.82
CA MET A 248 8.58 -16.08 -3.90
C MET A 248 8.58 -15.37 -2.55
N VAL A 249 7.40 -15.06 -2.02
CA VAL A 249 7.27 -14.30 -0.78
C VAL A 249 6.30 -14.95 0.21
N LYS A 250 6.53 -14.74 1.50
CA LYS A 250 5.52 -14.95 2.55
C LYS A 250 4.87 -13.60 2.88
N LYS A 251 3.56 -13.49 2.60
CA LYS A 251 2.73 -12.36 3.05
C LYS A 251 2.56 -12.44 4.56
N LEU A 252 2.75 -11.30 5.22
CA LEU A 252 2.63 -11.15 6.66
C LEU A 252 1.37 -10.37 7.02
N THR A 253 0.86 -10.61 8.22
CA THR A 253 -0.25 -9.87 8.82
C THR A 253 0.25 -8.69 9.64
N SER A 254 -0.64 -7.73 9.94
CA SER A 254 -0.34 -6.66 10.90
C SER A 254 0.04 -7.19 12.29
N SER A 255 -0.56 -8.30 12.72
CA SER A 255 -0.20 -8.96 13.98
C SER A 255 1.23 -9.51 13.96
N GLU A 256 1.65 -10.19 12.89
CA GLU A 256 3.03 -10.67 12.74
C GLU A 256 4.04 -9.50 12.72
N LEU A 257 3.73 -8.39 12.05
CA LEU A 257 4.58 -7.20 12.07
C LEU A 257 4.63 -6.50 13.43
N LEU A 258 3.52 -6.51 14.18
CA LEU A 258 3.47 -5.98 15.52
C LEU A 258 4.34 -6.82 16.46
N GLN A 259 4.29 -8.15 16.35
CA GLN A 259 5.17 -9.04 17.12
C GLN A 259 6.64 -8.78 16.79
N ARG A 260 6.98 -8.64 15.51
CA ARG A 260 8.34 -8.25 15.11
C ARG A 260 8.78 -6.92 15.70
N LEU A 261 7.89 -5.92 15.71
CA LEU A 261 8.18 -4.61 16.28
C LEU A 261 8.40 -4.70 17.80
N LYS A 262 7.59 -5.48 18.51
CA LYS A 262 7.78 -5.73 19.95
C LYS A 262 9.07 -6.48 20.24
N ASN A 263 9.43 -7.45 19.40
CA ASN A 263 10.67 -8.23 19.54
C ASN A 263 11.93 -7.40 19.27
N LYS A 264 11.84 -6.30 18.51
CA LYS A 264 12.94 -5.31 18.41
C LYS A 264 13.22 -4.62 19.76
N GLY A 265 12.28 -4.69 20.70
CA GLY A 265 12.35 -4.05 22.01
C GLY A 265 11.84 -2.61 22.01
N THR A 266 11.77 -2.04 23.21
CA THR A 266 11.40 -0.64 23.41
C THR A 266 12.63 0.26 23.31
N LYS A 267 12.48 1.46 22.75
CA LYS A 267 13.52 2.48 22.80
C LYS A 267 13.72 2.92 24.26
N ASN A 268 14.98 3.15 24.65
CA ASN A 268 15.30 3.57 26.02
C ASN A 268 14.46 4.82 26.40
N PRO A 269 13.70 4.78 27.52
CA PRO A 269 12.92 5.90 28.03
C PRO A 269 13.68 7.23 28.13
N ASP A 270 14.99 7.19 28.39
CA ASP A 270 15.84 8.38 28.51
C ASP A 270 15.86 9.22 27.22
N TYR A 271 15.69 8.61 26.05
CA TYR A 271 15.55 9.38 24.81
C TYR A 271 14.36 10.33 24.84
N THR A 272 13.21 9.85 25.33
CA THR A 272 12.00 10.66 25.41
C THR A 272 12.13 11.67 26.54
N ARG A 273 12.76 11.32 27.67
CA ARG A 273 13.09 12.28 28.74
C ARG A 273 13.97 13.42 28.24
N SER A 274 15.02 13.12 27.46
CA SER A 274 15.87 14.15 26.85
C SER A 274 15.10 15.03 25.88
N LEU A 275 14.22 14.46 25.05
CA LEU A 275 13.38 15.24 24.13
C LEU A 275 12.37 16.15 24.87
N ILE A 276 11.85 15.70 26.02
CA ILE A 276 11.00 16.52 26.89
C ILE A 276 11.80 17.72 27.41
N LYS A 277 13.01 17.47 27.93
CA LYS A 277 13.90 18.53 28.44
C LYS A 277 14.29 19.53 27.37
N GLU A 278 14.68 19.05 26.19
CA GLU A 278 15.00 19.88 25.02
C GLU A 278 13.84 20.84 24.72
N LYS A 279 12.63 20.31 24.57
CA LYS A 279 11.42 21.10 24.29
C LYS A 279 11.03 22.10 25.38
N LEU A 280 11.32 21.79 26.64
CA LEU A 280 11.07 22.70 27.75
C LEU A 280 12.20 23.73 27.93
N SER A 281 13.38 23.47 27.37
CA SER A 281 14.55 24.37 27.40
C SER A 281 14.64 25.32 26.21
N GLU A 282 14.02 24.97 25.08
CA GLU A 282 14.01 25.77 23.83
C GLU A 282 13.46 27.20 24.03
N ASP A 283 12.77 27.47 25.14
CA ASP A 283 12.13 28.76 25.43
C ASP A 283 12.82 29.62 26.50
N TYR A 284 14.05 29.31 26.93
CA TYR A 284 14.70 30.09 28.00
C TYR A 284 15.00 31.55 27.61
N ASP A 285 15.24 31.82 26.31
CA ASP A 285 15.47 33.17 25.77
C ASP A 285 14.18 33.86 25.27
N ASN A 286 13.02 33.17 25.32
CA ASN A 286 11.73 33.72 24.90
C ASN A 286 11.00 34.33 26.12
N GLU A 287 10.31 35.46 25.95
CA GLU A 287 9.49 36.09 27.03
C GLU A 287 8.37 35.16 27.56
N ILE A 288 8.02 34.12 26.80
CA ILE A 288 7.04 33.10 27.16
C ILE A 288 7.77 31.75 27.20
N ALA A 289 8.08 31.28 28.41
CA ALA A 289 8.70 29.97 28.62
C ALA A 289 7.64 28.86 28.71
N THR A 290 7.81 27.76 27.96
CA THR A 290 6.99 26.55 28.14
C THR A 290 7.35 25.86 29.45
N THR A 291 6.47 25.97 30.46
CA THR A 291 6.68 25.36 31.78
C THR A 291 6.23 23.89 31.85
N SER A 292 5.41 23.45 30.90
CA SER A 292 4.93 22.08 30.83
C SER A 292 4.42 21.70 29.45
N LEU A 293 4.46 20.41 29.13
CA LEU A 293 3.93 19.84 27.89
C LEU A 293 2.78 18.88 28.21
N ARG A 294 1.64 19.02 27.51
CA ARG A 294 0.51 18.09 27.62
C ARG A 294 0.58 17.06 26.50
N VAL A 295 0.43 15.79 26.84
CA VAL A 295 0.44 14.68 25.86
C VAL A 295 -0.70 13.72 26.14
N SER A 296 -1.44 13.33 25.09
CA SER A 296 -2.53 12.37 25.22
C SER A 296 -2.01 10.93 25.23
N LEU A 297 -2.60 10.13 26.11
CA LEU A 297 -2.43 8.67 26.17
C LEU A 297 -3.39 7.94 25.22
N MET A 298 -4.26 8.69 24.53
CA MET A 298 -5.18 8.19 23.53
C MET A 298 -4.51 8.18 22.16
N CYS A 299 -4.74 7.11 21.40
CA CYS A 299 -4.27 6.99 20.04
C CYS A 299 -4.96 8.04 19.15
N PRO A 300 -4.23 8.89 18.42
CA PRO A 300 -4.83 9.91 17.57
C PRO A 300 -5.62 9.30 16.40
N LEU A 301 -5.26 8.08 15.97
CA LEU A 301 -5.96 7.31 14.93
C LEU A 301 -7.24 6.65 15.44
N GLY A 302 -7.14 5.94 16.57
CA GLY A 302 -8.22 5.07 17.04
C GLY A 302 -9.14 5.68 18.08
N LYS A 303 -8.77 6.85 18.62
CA LYS A 303 -9.46 7.51 19.75
C LYS A 303 -9.67 6.58 20.95
N MET A 304 -8.79 5.59 21.09
CA MET A 304 -8.76 4.61 22.17
C MET A 304 -7.43 4.69 22.90
N ARG A 305 -7.39 4.25 24.17
CA ARG A 305 -6.15 4.22 24.96
C ARG A 305 -5.09 3.39 24.23
N MET A 306 -3.89 3.95 24.09
CA MET A 306 -2.79 3.22 23.46
C MET A 306 -2.41 1.98 24.27
N SER A 307 -2.19 0.88 23.58
CA SER A 307 -1.68 -0.37 24.16
C SER A 307 -0.20 -0.55 23.88
N CYS A 308 0.25 -0.10 22.70
CA CYS A 308 1.62 -0.17 22.24
C CYS A 308 2.01 1.21 21.67
N PRO A 309 2.50 2.14 22.51
CA PRO A 309 2.84 3.49 22.09
C PRO A 309 4.03 3.44 21.13
N CYS A 310 3.82 3.94 19.92
CA CYS A 310 4.78 3.89 18.84
C CYS A 310 4.87 5.23 18.11
N ARG A 311 6.06 5.53 17.60
CA ARG A 311 6.30 6.64 16.67
C ARG A 311 7.56 6.35 15.84
N PRO A 312 7.73 6.99 14.68
CA PRO A 312 9.01 6.98 13.97
C PRO A 312 10.11 7.61 14.82
N ALA A 313 11.32 7.03 14.79
CA ALA A 313 12.44 7.47 15.59
C ALA A 313 12.85 8.94 15.36
N ASN A 314 12.57 9.48 14.18
CA ASN A 314 12.92 10.83 13.73
C ASN A 314 11.75 11.83 13.75
N CYS A 315 10.60 11.45 14.32
CA CYS A 315 9.50 12.40 14.50
C CYS A 315 9.81 13.39 15.63
N PRO A 316 9.63 14.71 15.42
CA PRO A 316 9.99 15.75 16.40
C PRO A 316 8.95 15.92 17.52
N HIS A 317 7.81 15.24 17.45
CA HIS A 317 6.73 15.32 18.43
C HIS A 317 6.84 14.21 19.48
N LEU A 318 6.28 14.49 20.67
CA LEU A 318 6.16 13.51 21.75
C LEU A 318 4.95 12.58 21.59
N GLN A 319 3.87 13.06 20.97
CA GLN A 319 2.63 12.30 20.83
C GLN A 319 2.88 10.98 20.09
N CYS A 320 2.63 9.87 20.76
CA CYS A 320 2.66 8.53 20.17
C CYS A 320 1.31 8.19 19.52
N PHE A 321 1.32 7.13 18.72
CA PHE A 321 0.12 6.46 18.23
C PHE A 321 0.19 4.95 18.53
N ASP A 322 -0.95 4.26 18.49
CA ASP A 322 -0.97 2.82 18.74
C ASP A 322 -0.41 2.04 17.53
N ALA A 323 0.64 1.26 17.77
CA ALA A 323 1.32 0.48 16.74
C ALA A 323 0.40 -0.54 16.04
N SER A 324 -0.48 -1.21 16.80
CA SER A 324 -1.36 -2.25 16.26
C SER A 324 -2.29 -1.64 15.21
N LEU A 325 -2.95 -0.54 15.57
CA LEU A 325 -3.86 0.14 14.66
C LEU A 325 -3.13 0.72 13.44
N PHE A 326 -1.94 1.30 13.64
CA PHE A 326 -1.13 1.82 12.54
C PHE A 326 -0.75 0.74 11.53
N LEU A 327 -0.35 -0.45 12.01
CA LEU A 327 -0.02 -1.58 11.15
C LEU A 327 -1.26 -2.14 10.45
N GLN A 328 -2.40 -2.25 11.13
CA GLN A 328 -3.67 -2.69 10.51
C GLN A 328 -4.13 -1.75 9.39
N MET A 329 -3.93 -0.44 9.54
CA MET A 329 -4.21 0.53 8.48
C MET A 329 -3.28 0.32 7.27
N ASN A 330 -1.98 0.16 7.52
CA ASN A 330 -0.99 -0.04 6.47
C ASN A 330 -1.08 -1.41 5.78
N GLU A 331 -1.62 -2.43 6.46
CA GLU A 331 -1.92 -3.73 5.83
C GLU A 331 -3.01 -3.58 4.75
N ARG A 332 -4.04 -2.77 5.02
CA ARG A 332 -5.11 -2.47 4.04
C ARG A 332 -4.64 -1.50 2.95
N LYS A 333 -4.08 -0.37 3.36
CA LYS A 333 -3.58 0.69 2.48
C LYS A 333 -2.22 1.18 3.00
N PRO A 334 -1.10 0.63 2.49
CA PRO A 334 0.23 1.07 2.88
C PRO A 334 0.48 2.50 2.39
N THR A 335 0.26 3.47 3.28
CA THR A 335 0.62 4.89 3.07
C THR A 335 1.91 5.23 3.79
N TRP A 336 2.16 4.60 4.93
CA TRP A 336 3.34 4.81 5.79
C TRP A 336 3.58 6.29 6.10
N LEU A 337 2.52 7.00 6.50
CA LEU A 337 2.55 8.40 6.92
C LEU A 337 2.22 8.50 8.40
N CYS A 338 3.01 9.26 9.15
CA CYS A 338 2.78 9.48 10.57
C CYS A 338 1.43 10.19 10.80
N PRO A 339 0.51 9.65 11.61
CA PRO A 339 -0.81 10.24 11.82
C PRO A 339 -0.81 11.52 12.68
N VAL A 340 0.35 11.94 13.16
CA VAL A 340 0.52 13.15 14.00
C VAL A 340 1.10 14.31 13.20
N CYS A 341 2.06 14.05 12.31
CA CYS A 341 2.78 15.10 11.58
C CYS A 341 2.87 14.87 10.06
N ASP A 342 2.19 13.84 9.54
CA ASP A 342 2.14 13.47 8.12
C ASP A 342 3.50 13.19 7.43
N ARG A 343 4.60 13.16 8.19
CA ARG A 343 5.93 12.78 7.69
C ARG A 343 6.01 11.28 7.37
N PRO A 344 6.94 10.86 6.49
CA PRO A 344 7.18 9.44 6.23
C PRO A 344 7.48 8.64 7.50
N ALA A 345 6.76 7.54 7.66
CA ALA A 345 6.82 6.62 8.79
C ALA A 345 6.98 5.17 8.29
N PRO A 346 8.06 4.85 7.54
CA PRO A 346 8.29 3.48 7.08
C PRO A 346 8.44 2.52 8.27
N TYR A 347 8.04 1.26 8.10
CA TYR A 347 8.09 0.26 9.16
C TYR A 347 9.43 0.19 9.91
N ASP A 348 10.54 0.30 9.18
CA ASP A 348 11.89 0.20 9.77
C ASP A 348 12.28 1.39 10.65
N SER A 349 11.61 2.54 10.51
CA SER A 349 11.83 3.68 11.40
C SER A 349 10.95 3.66 12.65
N LEU A 350 9.95 2.78 12.71
CA LEU A 350 9.04 2.68 13.85
C LEU A 350 9.78 2.15 15.08
N VAL A 351 9.52 2.78 16.22
CA VAL A 351 10.00 2.35 17.53
C VAL A 351 8.85 2.34 18.54
N VAL A 352 8.87 1.37 19.45
CA VAL A 352 8.01 1.41 20.64
C VAL A 352 8.67 2.36 21.64
N ASP A 353 7.94 3.37 22.09
CA ASP A 353 8.47 4.40 22.99
C ASP A 353 8.49 3.87 24.44
N GLY A 354 9.68 3.62 24.99
CA GLY A 354 9.82 3.02 26.31
C GLY A 354 9.26 3.91 27.43
N TYR A 355 9.39 5.24 27.31
CA TYR A 355 8.87 6.15 28.32
C TYR A 355 7.34 6.08 28.38
N PHE A 356 6.66 6.20 27.24
CA PHE A 356 5.20 6.09 27.22
C PHE A 356 4.71 4.68 27.53
N GLN A 357 5.50 3.65 27.22
CA GLN A 357 5.20 2.28 27.63
C GLN A 357 5.20 2.15 29.16
N GLU A 358 6.23 2.66 29.84
CA GLU A 358 6.29 2.72 31.31
C GLU A 358 5.11 3.48 31.90
N VAL A 359 4.80 4.67 31.36
CA VAL A 359 3.66 5.48 31.80
C VAL A 359 2.35 4.70 31.68
N LEU A 360 2.06 4.11 30.52
CA LEU A 360 0.82 3.37 30.29
C LEU A 360 0.65 2.15 31.19
N THR A 361 1.75 1.53 31.62
CA THR A 361 1.76 0.35 32.52
C THR A 361 1.93 0.71 34.01
N SER A 362 2.14 1.98 34.33
CA SER A 362 2.41 2.43 35.69
C SER A 362 1.16 2.28 36.57
N ALA A 363 1.29 1.61 37.72
CA ALA A 363 0.22 1.51 38.71
C ALA A 363 -0.16 2.86 39.35
N ARG A 364 0.67 3.90 39.19
CA ARG A 364 0.40 5.26 39.68
C ARG A 364 -0.55 6.04 38.77
N LEU A 365 -0.75 5.57 37.54
CA LEU A 365 -1.59 6.24 36.57
C LEU A 365 -3.03 5.74 36.72
N ALA A 366 -3.96 6.66 36.99
CA ALA A 366 -5.38 6.31 37.06
C ALA A 366 -5.88 5.73 35.72
N SER A 367 -6.74 4.71 35.77
CA SER A 367 -7.18 3.97 34.58
C SER A 367 -7.97 4.83 33.58
N ASP A 368 -8.63 5.88 34.06
CA ASP A 368 -9.42 6.85 33.31
C ASP A 368 -8.60 8.08 32.87
N CYS A 369 -7.35 8.21 33.30
CA CYS A 369 -6.46 9.30 32.93
C CYS A 369 -6.01 9.17 31.47
N ASN A 370 -6.46 10.08 30.61
CA ASN A 370 -6.22 10.05 29.16
C ASN A 370 -5.16 11.03 28.68
N GLU A 371 -4.60 11.83 29.58
CA GLU A 371 -3.62 12.86 29.27
C GLU A 371 -2.68 13.05 30.46
N ILE A 372 -1.41 13.31 30.18
CA ILE A 372 -0.40 13.60 31.18
C ILE A 372 0.21 14.98 30.93
N GLN A 373 0.63 15.62 32.01
CA GLN A 373 1.42 16.84 31.97
C GLN A 373 2.87 16.50 32.31
N LEU A 374 3.77 16.94 31.45
CA LEU A 374 5.21 16.72 31.53
C LEU A 374 5.87 18.01 31.99
N HIS A 375 6.73 17.90 32.99
CA HIS A 375 7.48 19.01 33.57
C HIS A 375 8.97 18.82 33.33
N ALA A 376 9.75 19.89 33.53
CA ALA A 376 11.19 19.96 33.25
C ALA A 376 12.02 18.99 34.11
#